data_AF-A0A952S9Z7-F1
#
_entry.id   AF-A0A952S9Z7-F1
#
_cell.length_a   1.000
_cell.length_b   1.000
_cell.length_c   1.000
_cell.angle_alpha   90.00
_cell.angle_beta   90.00
_cell.angle_gamma   90.00
#
_symmetry.space_group_name_H-M   'P 1'
#
loop_
_entity.id
_entity.type
_entity.pdbx_description
1 polymer ?
#
loop_
_entity_poly.entity_id
_entity_poly.type
_entity_poly.pdbx_seq_one_letter_code
_entity_poly.pdbx_strand_id
1 'polypeptide(L)'
;MSKKSKILLIVGGGLIVLFLVMVIALALFAESMSKPSVAQNSVLVLSVSGDLPDYVPDEPLAKAFGVAQPQSFTSILTQLRKAKADNRIGGVLLEINFP
;
A
#
# COMPACT_ATOMS: atom_id res chain seq x y z
N MET A 1 31.39 29.36 -27.55
CA MET A 1 30.26 29.35 -26.60
C MET A 1 30.32 30.58 -25.71
N SER A 2 29.27 31.41 -25.72
CA SER A 2 29.19 32.62 -24.87
C SER A 2 29.08 32.24 -23.38
N LYS A 3 29.74 33.00 -22.49
CA LYS A 3 29.72 32.76 -21.04
C LYS A 3 28.29 32.63 -20.48
N LYS A 4 27.33 33.34 -21.09
CA LYS A 4 25.89 33.29 -20.76
C LYS A 4 25.25 31.92 -21.00
N SER A 5 25.54 31.25 -22.13
CA SER A 5 25.03 29.89 -22.40
C SER A 5 25.61 28.85 -21.45
N LYS A 6 26.86 29.02 -21.01
CA LYS A 6 27.50 28.10 -20.07
C LYS A 6 26.85 28.18 -18.68
N ILE A 7 26.56 29.40 -18.23
CA ILE A 7 25.85 29.66 -16.98
C ILE A 7 24.41 29.13 -17.05
N LEU A 8 23.71 29.36 -18.17
CA LEU A 8 22.35 28.87 -18.36
C LEU A 8 22.28 27.33 -18.32
N LEU A 9 23.25 26.64 -18.92
CA LEU A 9 23.32 25.18 -18.89
C LEU A 9 23.63 24.63 -17.49
N ILE A 10 24.50 25.28 -16.73
CA ILE A 10 24.83 24.87 -15.36
C ILE A 10 23.63 25.08 -14.43
N VAL A 11 22.97 26.24 -14.52
CA VAL A 11 21.80 26.56 -13.69
C VAL A 11 20.60 25.69 -14.07
N GLY A 12 20.34 25.52 -15.37
CA GLY A 12 19.26 24.67 -15.86
C GLY A 12 19.49 23.19 -15.53
N GLY A 13 20.71 22.70 -15.73
CA GLY A 13 21.08 21.33 -15.33
C GLY A 13 20.97 21.13 -13.82
N GLY A 14 21.42 22.09 -13.01
CA GLY A 14 21.28 22.05 -11.55
C GLY A 14 19.83 22.00 -11.09
N LEU A 15 18.94 22.79 -11.71
CA LEU A 15 17.50 22.77 -11.43
C LEU A 15 16.85 21.43 -11.76
N ILE A 16 17.22 20.81 -12.89
CA ILE A 16 16.69 19.49 -13.28
C ILE A 16 17.14 18.41 -12.28
N VAL A 17 18.41 18.44 -11.88
CA VAL A 17 18.94 17.50 -10.88
C VAL A 17 18.24 17.70 -9.54
N LEU A 18 18.07 18.94 -9.09
CA LEU A 18 17.36 19.26 -7.85
C LEU A 18 15.90 18.76 -7.89
N PHE A 19 15.22 18.96 -9.02
CA PHE A 19 13.86 18.48 -9.22
C PHE A 19 13.79 16.94 -9.16
N LEU A 20 14.72 16.24 -9.82
CA LEU A 20 14.80 14.77 -9.74
C LEU A 20 15.02 14.27 -8.31
N VAL A 21 15.93 14.89 -7.57
CA VAL A 21 16.17 14.54 -6.16
C VAL A 21 14.91 14.75 -5.32
N MET A 22 14.18 15.84 -5.54
CA MET A 22 12.91 16.11 -4.84
C MET A 22 11.85 15.05 -5.14
N VAL A 23 11.70 14.64 -6.40
CA VAL A 23 10.74 13.59 -6.80
C VAL A 23 11.10 12.25 -6.16
N ILE A 24 12.39 11.88 -6.15
CA ILE A 24 12.85 10.64 -5.51
C ILE A 24 12.61 10.69 -4.00
N ALA A 25 12.92 11.81 -3.35
CA ALA A 25 12.67 11.99 -1.92
C ALA A 25 11.19 11.86 -1.57
N LEU A 26 10.30 12.46 -2.37
CA LEU A 26 8.85 12.32 -2.20
C LEU A 26 8.37 10.89 -2.41
N ALA A 27 8.89 10.17 -3.40
CA ALA A 27 8.55 8.77 -3.64
C ALA A 27 8.94 7.88 -2.45
N LEU A 28 10.16 8.06 -1.91
CA LEU A 28 10.62 7.32 -0.74
C LEU A 28 9.79 7.64 0.52
N PHE A 29 9.37 8.89 0.68
CA PHE A 29 8.51 9.31 1.80
C PHE A 29 7.08 8.77 1.68
N ALA A 30 6.55 8.68 0.45
CA ALA A 30 5.25 8.06 0.21
C ALA A 30 5.27 6.55 0.51
N GLU A 31 6.36 5.86 0.20
CA GLU A 31 6.54 4.43 0.51
C GLU A 31 6.63 4.13 2.02
N SER A 32 7.22 5.04 2.81
CA SER A 32 7.36 4.83 4.26
C SER A 32 6.04 4.99 5.00
N MET A 33 5.14 5.87 4.53
CA MET A 33 3.81 6.03 5.14
C MET A 33 2.81 4.94 4.73
N SER A 34 3.00 4.32 3.57
CA SER A 34 1.99 3.42 2.96
C SER A 34 2.14 1.94 3.34
N LYS A 35 3.17 1.56 4.10
CA LYS A 35 3.35 0.20 4.60
C LYS A 35 2.93 0.13 6.07
N PRO A 36 1.73 -0.40 6.40
CA PRO A 36 1.35 -0.60 7.78
C PRO A 36 2.39 -1.48 8.47
N SER A 37 2.97 -0.96 9.55
CA SER A 37 3.93 -1.70 10.36
C SER A 37 3.19 -2.81 11.10
N VAL A 38 3.41 -4.06 10.69
CA VAL A 38 2.89 -5.24 11.38
C VAL A 38 3.96 -5.70 12.37
N ALA A 39 3.64 -5.68 13.67
CA ALA A 39 4.53 -6.12 14.74
C ALA A 39 4.72 -7.64 14.73
N GLN A 40 5.81 -8.14 15.32
CA GLN A 40 6.00 -9.57 15.53
C GLN A 40 4.91 -10.14 16.45
N ASN A 41 4.52 -11.40 16.21
CA ASN A 41 3.47 -12.12 16.94
C ASN A 41 2.08 -11.48 16.79
N SER A 42 1.79 -10.91 15.63
CA SER A 42 0.47 -10.37 15.31
C SER A 42 -0.51 -11.51 14.99
N VAL A 43 -1.80 -11.30 15.26
CA VAL A 43 -2.88 -12.22 14.88
C VAL A 43 -3.68 -11.58 13.75
N LEU A 44 -3.90 -12.32 12.67
CA LEU A 44 -4.81 -11.89 11.61
C LEU A 44 -6.25 -12.13 12.08
N VAL A 45 -7.04 -11.07 12.26
CA VAL A 45 -8.48 -11.15 12.54
C VAL A 45 -9.25 -11.01 11.23
N LEU A 46 -10.02 -12.04 10.88
CA LEU A 46 -10.89 -12.06 9.72
C LEU A 46 -12.34 -12.14 10.20
N SER A 47 -13.08 -11.04 10.06
CA SER A 47 -14.52 -11.01 10.34
C SER A 47 -15.29 -11.28 9.06
N VAL A 48 -15.92 -12.46 8.99
CA VAL A 48 -16.75 -12.91 7.86
C VAL A 48 -18.20 -12.73 8.26
N SER A 49 -18.93 -11.87 7.54
CA SER A 49 -20.33 -11.56 7.85
C SER A 49 -21.10 -11.21 6.58
N GLY A 50 -22.38 -11.58 6.53
CA GLY A 50 -23.27 -11.32 5.39
C GLY A 50 -23.03 -12.24 4.18
N ASP A 51 -23.48 -11.80 3.01
CA ASP A 51 -23.29 -12.54 1.76
C ASP A 51 -21.81 -12.54 1.35
N LEU A 52 -21.28 -13.71 1.00
CA LEU A 52 -19.88 -13.88 0.61
C LEU A 52 -19.76 -14.16 -0.90
N PRO A 53 -19.79 -13.12 -1.76
CA PRO A 53 -19.65 -13.30 -3.20
C PRO A 53 -18.24 -13.79 -3.57
N ASP A 54 -18.14 -14.52 -4.69
CA ASP A 54 -16.88 -15.08 -5.18
C ASP A 54 -15.84 -14.00 -5.53
N TYR A 55 -16.31 -12.88 -6.08
CA TYR A 55 -15.49 -11.75 -6.48
C TYR A 55 -16.19 -10.42 -6.20
N VAL A 56 -15.42 -9.47 -5.65
CA VAL A 56 -15.80 -8.07 -5.49
C VAL A 56 -14.63 -7.26 -6.06
N PRO A 57 -14.87 -6.29 -6.95
CA PRO A 57 -13.83 -5.39 -7.43
C PRO A 57 -13.17 -4.63 -6.28
N ASP A 58 -11.83 -4.62 -6.27
CA ASP A 58 -11.08 -3.82 -5.33
C ASP A 58 -11.12 -2.35 -5.75
N GLU A 59 -11.76 -1.50 -4.94
CA GLU A 59 -11.84 -0.05 -5.15
C GLU A 59 -10.78 0.70 -4.30
N PRO A 60 -9.63 1.10 -4.86
CA PRO A 60 -8.51 1.64 -4.09
C PRO A 60 -8.82 2.98 -3.45
N LEU A 61 -9.61 3.81 -4.15
CA LEU A 61 -10.06 5.11 -3.65
C LEU A 61 -10.95 4.92 -2.42
N ALA A 62 -11.93 4.02 -2.49
CA ALA A 62 -12.82 3.74 -1.40
C ALA A 62 -12.07 3.16 -0.16
N LYS A 63 -11.07 2.29 -0.38
CA LYS A 63 -10.18 1.81 0.69
C LYS A 63 -9.39 2.96 1.35
N ALA A 64 -8.89 3.91 0.55
CA ALA A 64 -8.16 5.08 1.06
C ALA A 64 -9.05 6.02 1.90
N PHE A 65 -10.34 6.12 1.57
CA PHE A 65 -11.34 6.89 2.33
C PHE A 65 -11.97 6.10 3.49
N GLY A 66 -11.50 4.89 3.79
CA GLY A 66 -12.00 4.08 4.91
C GLY A 66 -13.41 3.51 4.69
N VAL A 67 -13.88 3.45 3.44
CA VAL A 67 -15.16 2.84 3.11
C VAL A 67 -15.01 1.32 3.22
N ALA A 68 -15.81 0.70 4.09
CA ALA A 68 -15.83 -0.75 4.25
C ALA A 68 -16.27 -1.42 2.94
N GLN A 69 -15.36 -2.19 2.34
CA GLN A 69 -15.65 -2.98 1.14
C GLN A 69 -16.14 -4.38 1.53
N PRO A 70 -17.18 -4.91 0.87
CA PRO A 70 -17.62 -6.26 1.12
C PRO A 70 -16.48 -7.25 0.82
N GLN A 71 -16.29 -8.22 1.73
CA GLN A 71 -15.27 -9.24 1.56
C GLN A 71 -15.72 -10.24 0.48
N SER A 72 -14.80 -10.63 -0.40
CA SER A 72 -15.01 -11.74 -1.34
C SER A 72 -14.31 -13.00 -0.86
N PHE A 73 -14.81 -14.16 -1.28
CA PHE A 73 -14.16 -15.44 -0.99
C PHE A 73 -12.70 -15.47 -1.47
N THR A 74 -12.45 -14.94 -2.67
CA THR A 74 -11.10 -14.81 -3.24
C THR A 74 -10.19 -13.91 -2.39
N SER A 75 -10.73 -12.81 -1.84
CA SER A 75 -9.97 -11.91 -0.95
C SER A 75 -9.57 -12.62 0.34
N ILE A 76 -10.49 -13.35 0.99
CA ILE A 76 -10.22 -14.11 2.21
C ILE A 76 -9.12 -15.16 1.95
N LEU A 77 -9.25 -15.94 0.88
CA LEU A 77 -8.24 -16.95 0.53
C LEU A 77 -6.86 -16.33 0.29
N THR A 78 -6.83 -15.16 -0.35
CA THR A 78 -5.58 -14.41 -0.60
C THR A 78 -4.99 -13.89 0.70
N GLN A 79 -5.79 -13.39 1.64
CA GLN A 79 -5.35 -12.93 2.95
C GLN A 79 -4.78 -14.09 3.79
N LEU A 80 -5.44 -15.24 3.79
CA LEU A 80 -4.92 -16.45 4.44
C LEU A 80 -3.59 -16.91 3.84
N ARG A 81 -3.45 -16.87 2.50
CA ARG A 81 -2.19 -17.20 1.83
C ARG A 81 -1.07 -16.23 2.20
N LYS A 82 -1.37 -14.92 2.30
CA LYS A 82 -0.42 -13.90 2.76
C LYS A 82 -0.03 -14.14 4.21
N ALA A 83 -0.98 -14.46 5.08
CA ALA A 83 -0.70 -14.74 6.48
C ALA A 83 0.17 -15.98 6.67
N LYS A 84 -0.06 -17.04 5.89
CA LYS A 84 0.79 -18.22 5.87
C LYS A 84 2.25 -17.91 5.50
N ALA A 85 2.46 -16.96 4.60
CA ALA A 85 3.80 -16.59 4.12
C ALA A 85 4.49 -15.52 5.00
N ASP A 86 3.77 -14.87 5.91
CA ASP A 86 4.30 -13.81 6.77
C ASP A 86 4.70 -14.37 8.14
N ASN A 87 6.01 -14.51 8.37
CA ASN A 87 6.59 -15.01 9.62
C ASN A 87 6.25 -14.14 10.86
N ARG A 88 5.66 -12.95 10.68
CA ARG A 88 5.24 -12.08 11.79
C ARG A 88 3.87 -12.48 12.35
N ILE A 89 3.09 -13.27 11.60
CA ILE A 89 1.74 -13.67 12.00
C ILE A 89 1.82 -14.98 12.78
N GLY A 90 1.48 -14.91 14.09
CA GLY A 90 1.51 -16.06 14.99
C GLY A 90 0.25 -16.93 14.94
N GLY A 91 -0.84 -16.42 14.38
CA GLY A 91 -2.10 -17.13 14.26
C GLY A 91 -3.18 -16.35 13.49
N VAL A 92 -4.30 -17.03 13.20
CA VAL A 92 -5.46 -16.44 12.52
C VAL A 92 -6.69 -16.65 13.40
N LEU A 93 -7.42 -15.57 13.71
CA LEU A 93 -8.73 -15.60 14.34
C LEU A 93 -9.79 -15.37 13.26
N LEU A 94 -10.67 -16.35 13.07
CA LEU A 94 -11.78 -16.25 12.14
C LEU A 94 -13.06 -16.00 12.93
N GLU A 95 -13.58 -14.79 12.86
CA GLU A 95 -14.86 -14.41 13.44
C GLU A 95 -15.95 -14.63 12.39
N ILE A 96 -16.83 -15.58 12.65
CA ILE A 96 -17.89 -15.95 11.73
C ILE A 96 -19.21 -15.45 12.29
N ASN A 97 -19.88 -14.60 11.53
CA ASN A 97 -21.22 -14.10 11.85
C ASN A 97 -22.12 -14.26 10.61
N PHE A 98 -22.63 -15.48 10.44
CA PHE A 98 -23.68 -15.78 9.48
C PHE A 98 -25.04 -15.82 10.22
N PRO A 99 -26.12 -15.29 9.61
CA PRO A 99 -27.48 -15.53 10.10
C PRO A 99 -27.88 -17.02 10.02
#